data_AF-A0A2P8WIH8-F1
#
_entry.id   AF-A0A2P8WIH8-F1
#
_cell.length_a   1.000
_cell.length_b   1.000
_cell.length_c   1.000
_cell.angle_alpha   90.00
_cell.angle_beta   90.00
_cell.angle_gamma   90.00
#
_symmetry.space_group_name_H-M   'P 1'
#
loop_
_entity.id
_entity.type
_entity.pdbx_description
1 polymer ?
#
loop_
_entity_poly.entity_id
_entity_poly.type
_entity_poly.pdbx_seq_one_letter_code
_entity_poly.pdbx_strand_id
1 'polypeptide(L)'
;MSNRLVASALAATACLAVTGALSAPEAQALSFNRANESFTINTSNEDDEGESLLVLFNGFVEETLIPGLTAEALFTVDDIDLVNKLVKLTVEITNTTTISNSRVSILGFDIDPNPTSVTSTGIFNIVASGNPPGNKVGPVEFCFKGAGGPNCNGGGGAGVSKGNTGTFNPEFSYSTLPAEITLSNFFVRYQNVDGTPLGTSGVGVGQVPTPALLPGLIGMGVAALRKKQGETAEEA
;
A
#
# COMPACT_ATOMS: atom_id res chain seq x y z
N MET A 1 -24.52 -83.64 -34.86
CA MET A 1 -23.15 -83.14 -34.52
C MET A 1 -23.18 -81.63 -34.70
N SER A 2 -23.63 -80.89 -33.69
CA SER A 2 -22.84 -80.24 -32.62
C SER A 2 -22.01 -79.03 -33.10
N ASN A 3 -22.17 -77.94 -32.32
CA ASN A 3 -21.33 -76.74 -32.21
C ASN A 3 -21.57 -75.60 -33.22
N ARG A 4 -21.54 -74.31 -32.88
CA ARG A 4 -21.48 -73.54 -31.60
C ARG A 4 -21.78 -72.07 -31.96
N LEU A 5 -22.32 -71.31 -31.01
CA LEU A 5 -22.35 -69.84 -31.00
C LEU A 5 -20.95 -69.23 -31.18
N VAL A 6 -20.84 -68.05 -31.81
CA VAL A 6 -20.15 -66.88 -31.22
C VAL A 6 -20.79 -65.58 -31.75
N ALA A 7 -21.27 -64.74 -30.83
CA ALA A 7 -21.65 -63.36 -31.06
C ALA A 7 -20.42 -62.46 -30.88
N SER A 8 -20.16 -61.55 -31.81
CA SER A 8 -19.09 -60.55 -31.69
C SER A 8 -19.66 -59.25 -31.16
N ALA A 9 -19.30 -58.92 -29.92
CA ALA A 9 -19.55 -57.64 -29.28
C ALA A 9 -18.51 -56.61 -29.75
N LEU A 10 -18.97 -55.46 -30.25
CA LEU A 10 -18.13 -54.31 -30.56
C LEU A 10 -18.06 -53.44 -29.29
N ALA A 11 -16.90 -53.40 -28.64
CA ALA A 11 -16.66 -52.59 -27.45
C ALA A 11 -16.41 -51.13 -27.83
N ALA A 12 -17.21 -50.22 -27.27
CA ALA A 12 -16.97 -48.78 -27.32
C ALA A 12 -15.98 -48.40 -26.21
N THR A 13 -14.77 -47.99 -26.59
CA THR A 13 -13.78 -47.45 -25.65
C THR A 13 -14.06 -45.97 -25.42
N ALA A 14 -14.65 -45.63 -24.27
CA ALA A 14 -14.77 -44.25 -23.83
C ALA A 14 -13.44 -43.79 -23.20
N CYS A 15 -12.84 -42.75 -23.77
CA CYS A 15 -11.65 -42.09 -23.23
C CYS A 15 -12.09 -41.12 -22.13
N LEU A 16 -11.81 -41.43 -20.85
CA LEU A 16 -11.99 -40.47 -19.75
C LEU A 16 -10.81 -39.51 -19.75
N ALA A 17 -11.04 -38.26 -20.15
CA ALA A 17 -10.12 -37.16 -19.88
C ALA A 17 -10.30 -36.72 -18.41
N VAL A 18 -9.31 -37.00 -17.57
CA VAL A 18 -9.22 -36.43 -16.23
C VAL A 18 -8.71 -35.00 -16.38
N THR A 19 -9.61 -34.02 -16.34
CA THR A 19 -9.24 -32.62 -16.16
C THR A 19 -8.81 -32.42 -14.71
N GLY A 20 -7.50 -32.44 -14.47
CA GLY A 20 -6.94 -31.96 -13.22
C GLY A 20 -7.27 -30.47 -13.09
N ALA A 21 -8.14 -30.11 -12.17
CA ALA A 21 -8.32 -28.73 -11.76
C ALA A 21 -7.01 -28.30 -11.07
N LEU A 22 -6.19 -27.54 -11.78
CA LEU A 22 -5.14 -26.74 -11.16
C LEU A 22 -5.86 -25.70 -10.30
N SER A 23 -5.92 -25.94 -8.99
CA SER A 23 -6.30 -24.92 -8.03
C SER A 23 -5.30 -23.79 -8.14
N ALA A 24 -5.74 -22.61 -8.58
CA ALA A 24 -4.96 -21.40 -8.43
C ALA A 24 -4.62 -21.23 -6.94
N PRO A 25 -3.38 -20.86 -6.57
CA PRO A 25 -3.09 -20.52 -5.19
C PRO A 25 -4.08 -19.43 -4.75
N GLU A 26 -4.68 -19.60 -3.58
CA GLU A 26 -5.49 -18.57 -2.96
C GLU A 26 -4.58 -17.35 -2.79
N ALA A 27 -4.97 -16.21 -3.38
CA ALA A 27 -4.27 -14.95 -3.17
C ALA A 27 -4.21 -14.71 -1.65
N GLN A 28 -3.00 -14.73 -1.10
CA GLN A 28 -2.81 -14.39 0.30
C GLN A 28 -2.98 -12.87 0.36
N ALA A 29 -4.10 -12.42 0.92
CA ALA A 29 -4.28 -11.02 1.18
C ALA A 29 -3.18 -10.56 2.14
N LEU A 30 -2.60 -9.40 1.84
CA LEU A 30 -1.80 -8.57 2.74
C LEU A 30 -2.16 -8.80 4.23
N SER A 31 -1.15 -9.08 5.06
CA SER A 31 -1.38 -9.39 6.47
C SER A 31 -1.52 -8.11 7.29
N PHE A 32 -2.63 -8.01 8.02
CA PHE A 32 -2.96 -6.85 8.85
C PHE A 32 -2.93 -7.20 10.32
N ASN A 33 -2.16 -6.44 11.10
CA ASN A 33 -2.20 -6.54 12.54
C ASN A 33 -2.88 -5.30 13.14
N ARG A 34 -4.07 -5.52 13.71
CA ARG A 34 -4.88 -4.45 14.29
C ARG A 34 -4.32 -3.92 15.61
N ALA A 35 -3.52 -4.71 16.32
CA ALA A 35 -3.03 -4.33 17.64
C ALA A 35 -1.94 -3.25 17.54
N ASN A 36 -1.23 -3.22 16.41
CA ASN A 36 -0.11 -2.29 16.16
C ASN A 36 -0.32 -1.43 14.91
N GLU A 37 -1.53 -1.44 14.33
CA GLU A 37 -1.90 -0.69 13.11
C GLU A 37 -0.85 -0.83 12.00
N SER A 38 -0.37 -2.07 11.81
CA SER A 38 0.71 -2.39 10.89
C SER A 38 0.26 -3.27 9.72
N PHE A 39 1.11 -3.28 8.71
CA PHE A 39 0.91 -4.00 7.47
C PHE A 39 2.19 -4.72 7.07
N THR A 40 2.08 -6.00 6.73
CA THR A 40 3.20 -6.84 6.32
C THR A 40 3.09 -7.25 4.86
N ILE A 41 4.17 -7.03 4.10
CA ILE A 41 4.39 -7.50 2.73
C ILE A 41 5.29 -8.73 2.80
N ASN A 42 4.86 -9.83 2.19
CA ASN A 42 5.69 -11.01 1.95
C ASN A 42 6.60 -10.73 0.75
N THR A 43 7.91 -10.69 1.01
CA THR A 43 8.94 -10.41 0.00
C THR A 43 9.74 -11.65 -0.37
N SER A 44 9.25 -12.84 0.00
CA SER A 44 9.84 -14.12 -0.41
C SER A 44 9.49 -14.50 -1.86
N ASN A 45 8.48 -13.84 -2.43
CA ASN A 45 8.00 -13.97 -3.80
C ASN A 45 7.34 -12.65 -4.24
N GLU A 46 6.73 -12.66 -5.43
CA GLU A 46 6.08 -11.50 -6.05
C GLU A 46 4.54 -11.51 -5.84
N ASP A 47 4.01 -12.37 -4.94
CA ASP A 47 2.56 -12.59 -4.84
C ASP A 47 1.79 -11.36 -4.33
N ASP A 48 2.44 -10.51 -3.54
CA ASP A 48 1.86 -9.27 -2.99
C ASP A 48 1.94 -8.09 -3.97
N GLU A 49 2.54 -8.26 -5.16
CA GLU A 49 2.59 -7.20 -6.18
C GLU A 49 1.20 -6.82 -6.68
N GLY A 50 0.93 -5.52 -6.75
CA GLY A 50 -0.34 -4.93 -7.11
C GLY A 50 -1.36 -4.88 -5.98
N GLU A 51 -1.06 -5.44 -4.81
CA GLU A 51 -1.93 -5.32 -3.63
C GLU A 51 -1.82 -3.92 -3.03
N SER A 52 -2.92 -3.45 -2.43
CA SER A 52 -3.02 -2.11 -1.87
C SER A 52 -3.54 -2.08 -0.43
N LEU A 53 -3.06 -1.10 0.32
CA LEU A 53 -3.48 -0.77 1.67
C LEU A 53 -3.91 0.69 1.79
N LEU A 54 -5.08 0.91 2.38
CA LEU A 54 -5.53 2.24 2.77
C LEU A 54 -5.15 2.54 4.22
N VAL A 55 -4.57 3.72 4.47
CA VAL A 55 -4.34 4.27 5.82
C VAL A 55 -5.12 5.58 5.95
N LEU A 56 -5.95 5.68 6.99
CA LEU A 56 -6.74 6.87 7.28
C LEU A 56 -6.09 7.69 8.39
N PHE A 57 -6.01 9.00 8.25
CA PHE A 57 -5.35 9.88 9.22
C PHE A 57 -6.33 10.85 9.85
N ASN A 58 -6.37 10.86 11.19
CA ASN A 58 -7.09 11.86 11.98
C ASN A 58 -6.12 12.86 12.59
N GLY A 59 -6.37 14.15 12.38
CA GLY A 59 -5.46 15.24 12.72
C GLY A 59 -5.65 15.82 14.12
N PHE A 60 -4.52 16.07 14.78
CA PHE A 60 -4.43 16.69 16.09
C PHE A 60 -3.63 17.99 16.01
N VAL A 61 -4.04 19.00 16.79
CA VAL A 61 -3.29 20.24 17.01
C VAL A 61 -3.16 20.43 18.51
N GLU A 62 -1.95 20.65 19.02
CA GLU A 62 -1.67 20.71 20.47
C GLU A 62 -2.31 19.54 21.21
N GLU A 63 -2.07 18.32 20.69
CA GLU A 63 -2.58 17.06 21.24
C GLU A 63 -4.10 16.86 21.25
N THR A 64 -4.86 17.81 20.73
CA THR A 64 -6.32 17.79 20.70
C THR A 64 -6.79 17.41 19.30
N LEU A 65 -7.72 16.46 19.22
CA LEU A 65 -8.33 16.05 17.96
C LEU A 65 -9.07 17.22 17.34
N ILE A 66 -8.81 17.50 16.06
CA ILE A 66 -9.50 18.54 15.29
C ILE A 66 -10.49 17.88 14.33
N PRO A 67 -11.80 18.03 14.55
CA PRO A 67 -12.80 17.53 13.62
C PRO A 67 -12.60 18.09 12.21
N GLY A 68 -12.62 17.21 11.21
CA GLY A 68 -12.46 17.59 9.81
C GLY A 68 -11.01 17.79 9.36
N LEU A 69 -10.00 17.68 10.24
CA LEU A 69 -8.60 17.60 9.83
C LEU A 69 -8.24 16.14 9.51
N THR A 70 -8.36 15.77 8.24
CA THR A 70 -8.20 14.38 7.80
C THR A 70 -7.40 14.26 6.51
N ALA A 71 -6.85 13.06 6.28
CA ALA A 71 -6.20 12.64 5.05
C ALA A 71 -6.30 11.12 4.93
N GLU A 72 -6.01 10.59 3.75
CA GLU A 72 -5.93 9.16 3.48
C GLU A 72 -4.76 8.86 2.55
N ALA A 73 -4.07 7.76 2.76
CA ALA A 73 -3.00 7.29 1.88
C ALA A 73 -3.29 5.87 1.40
N LEU A 74 -3.27 5.67 0.09
CA LEU A 74 -3.29 4.36 -0.54
C LEU A 74 -1.86 3.97 -0.89
N PHE A 75 -1.36 2.93 -0.24
CA PHE A 75 -0.07 2.30 -0.53
C PHE A 75 -0.34 1.13 -1.47
N THR A 76 0.40 1.04 -2.57
CA THR A 76 0.35 -0.09 -3.50
C THR A 76 1.74 -0.66 -3.64
N VAL A 77 1.87 -1.98 -3.54
CA VAL A 77 3.12 -2.68 -3.83
C VAL A 77 3.30 -2.71 -5.34
N ASP A 78 4.25 -1.96 -5.88
CA ASP A 78 4.44 -1.87 -7.33
C ASP A 78 5.30 -3.03 -7.87
N ASP A 79 6.36 -3.38 -7.13
CA ASP A 79 7.41 -4.29 -7.58
C ASP A 79 8.20 -4.85 -6.37
N ILE A 80 8.41 -6.15 -6.35
CA ILE A 80 9.25 -6.88 -5.41
C ILE A 80 10.40 -7.51 -6.22
N ASP A 81 11.48 -6.74 -6.39
CA ASP A 81 12.61 -7.18 -7.19
C ASP A 81 13.52 -8.10 -6.36
N LEU A 82 13.30 -9.41 -6.49
CA LEU A 82 14.08 -10.44 -5.78
C LEU A 82 15.57 -10.47 -6.18
N VAL A 83 15.90 -9.98 -7.38
CA VAL A 83 17.27 -10.00 -7.93
C VAL A 83 18.08 -8.82 -7.39
N ASN A 84 17.52 -7.62 -7.49
CA ASN A 84 18.15 -6.39 -7.02
C ASN A 84 17.85 -6.07 -5.55
N LYS A 85 16.97 -6.87 -4.91
CA LYS A 85 16.59 -6.77 -3.50
C LYS A 85 15.93 -5.43 -3.18
N LEU A 86 14.97 -5.06 -4.02
CA LEU A 86 14.22 -3.81 -3.92
C LEU A 86 12.76 -4.10 -3.63
N VAL A 87 12.13 -3.23 -2.86
CA VAL A 87 10.67 -3.12 -2.80
C VAL A 87 10.29 -1.71 -3.19
N LYS A 88 9.40 -1.57 -4.17
CA LYS A 88 8.89 -0.29 -4.65
C LYS A 88 7.43 -0.17 -4.32
N LEU A 89 7.03 0.98 -3.80
CA LEU A 89 5.62 1.30 -3.59
C LEU A 89 5.22 2.52 -4.43
N THR A 90 3.94 2.57 -4.79
CA THR A 90 3.25 3.81 -5.12
C THR A 90 2.43 4.23 -3.91
N VAL A 91 2.55 5.49 -3.52
CA VAL A 91 1.73 6.06 -2.45
C VAL A 91 0.93 7.25 -2.98
N GLU A 92 -0.38 7.12 -2.97
CA GLU A 92 -1.33 8.19 -3.27
C GLU A 92 -1.87 8.78 -1.97
N ILE A 93 -1.53 10.03 -1.68
CA ILE A 93 -1.96 10.74 -0.47
C ILE A 93 -2.98 11.81 -0.84
N THR A 94 -4.19 11.68 -0.28
CA THR A 94 -5.30 12.61 -0.48
C THR A 94 -5.51 13.43 0.78
N ASN A 95 -5.57 14.75 0.63
CA ASN A 95 -5.92 15.63 1.73
C ASN A 95 -7.44 15.82 1.79
N THR A 96 -8.12 14.99 2.58
CA THR A 96 -9.58 14.95 2.72
C THR A 96 -10.13 15.99 3.71
N THR A 97 -9.27 16.88 4.21
CA THR A 97 -9.63 17.89 5.21
C THR A 97 -10.78 18.80 4.77
N THR A 98 -11.61 19.21 5.72
CA THR A 98 -12.60 20.28 5.52
C THR A 98 -12.01 21.66 5.81
N ILE A 99 -10.80 21.75 6.36
CA ILE A 99 -10.13 23.01 6.74
C ILE A 99 -9.54 23.71 5.50
N SER A 100 -10.00 24.93 5.21
CA SER A 100 -9.81 25.61 3.92
C SER A 100 -8.37 25.70 3.39
N ASN A 101 -7.39 25.99 4.24
CA ASN A 101 -6.01 26.25 3.81
C ASN A 101 -5.06 25.06 4.06
N SER A 102 -5.56 23.97 4.60
CA SER A 102 -4.72 22.90 5.09
C SER A 102 -4.01 22.16 3.95
N ARG A 103 -2.76 21.77 4.18
CA ARG A 103 -2.00 20.84 3.33
C ARG A 103 -1.42 19.68 4.13
N VAL A 104 -1.33 18.51 3.51
CA VAL A 104 -0.48 17.42 3.98
C VAL A 104 0.92 17.67 3.44
N SER A 105 1.89 17.88 4.33
CA SER A 105 3.26 18.32 3.98
C SER A 105 4.32 17.24 4.16
N ILE A 106 4.01 16.22 4.97
CA ILE A 106 4.87 15.08 5.27
C ILE A 106 3.97 13.86 5.44
N LEU A 107 4.44 12.71 4.98
CA LEU A 107 3.93 11.39 5.37
C LEU A 107 5.12 10.57 5.87
N GLY A 108 4.96 9.80 6.95
CA GLY A 108 6.00 8.86 7.37
C GLY A 108 5.45 7.64 8.09
N PHE A 109 6.36 6.71 8.35
CA PHE A 109 6.12 5.40 8.94
C PHE A 109 7.46 4.75 9.30
N ASP A 110 7.37 3.69 10.10
CA ASP A 110 8.49 2.80 10.44
C ASP A 110 8.45 1.57 9.53
N ILE A 111 9.60 0.97 9.24
CA ILE A 111 9.74 -0.24 8.41
C ILE A 111 10.70 -1.24 9.05
N ASP A 112 10.20 -2.43 9.35
CA ASP A 112 10.98 -3.51 9.94
C ASP A 112 10.94 -4.76 9.05
N PRO A 113 12.08 -5.38 8.71
CA PRO A 113 13.43 -4.91 8.99
C PRO A 113 13.83 -3.67 8.17
N ASN A 114 14.71 -2.87 8.77
CA ASN A 114 15.18 -1.62 8.19
C ASN A 114 15.95 -1.85 6.87
N PRO A 115 15.64 -1.09 5.79
CA PRO A 115 16.39 -1.13 4.55
C PRO A 115 17.78 -0.50 4.69
N THR A 116 18.68 -0.88 3.79
CA THR A 116 20.02 -0.30 3.72
C THR A 116 20.03 1.10 3.10
N SER A 117 19.09 1.38 2.20
CA SER A 117 18.86 2.71 1.66
C SER A 117 17.40 2.90 1.28
N VAL A 118 16.95 4.15 1.34
CA VAL A 118 15.61 4.54 0.93
C VAL A 118 15.70 5.75 0.01
N THR A 119 14.98 5.70 -1.10
CA THR A 119 14.80 6.84 -2.00
C THR A 119 13.33 7.11 -2.25
N SER A 120 13.00 8.27 -2.82
CA SER A 120 11.63 8.58 -3.21
C SER A 120 11.61 9.57 -4.38
N THR A 121 10.60 9.44 -5.24
CA THR A 121 10.33 10.40 -6.32
C THR A 121 8.89 10.91 -6.24
N GLY A 122 8.51 11.87 -7.10
CA GLY A 122 7.17 12.48 -7.09
C GLY A 122 7.05 13.66 -6.13
N ILE A 123 5.85 13.87 -5.56
CA ILE A 123 5.57 15.08 -4.75
C ILE A 123 6.36 15.13 -3.44
N PHE A 124 6.74 13.96 -2.91
CA PHE A 124 7.51 13.79 -1.68
C PHE A 124 8.82 13.05 -1.99
N ASN A 125 9.72 13.75 -2.67
CA ASN A 125 10.99 13.22 -3.18
C ASN A 125 12.17 13.35 -2.21
N ILE A 126 11.95 13.84 -0.99
CA ILE A 126 12.99 13.95 0.04
C ILE A 126 12.66 12.95 1.16
N VAL A 127 13.60 12.05 1.41
CA VAL A 127 13.57 11.13 2.55
C VAL A 127 14.31 11.76 3.73
N ALA A 128 13.70 11.73 4.90
CA ALA A 128 14.27 12.23 6.14
C ALA A 128 13.91 11.27 7.29
N SER A 129 14.48 11.51 8.47
CA SER A 129 14.22 10.73 9.68
C SER A 129 14.11 11.63 10.92
N GLY A 130 13.74 11.04 12.05
CA GLY A 130 13.67 11.71 13.34
C GLY A 130 12.28 12.25 13.67
N ASN A 131 12.20 13.20 14.61
CA ASN A 131 10.95 13.48 15.30
C ASN A 131 9.92 14.23 14.42
N PRO A 132 8.69 13.68 14.28
CA PRO A 132 7.51 14.44 13.89
C PRO A 132 7.24 15.61 14.86
N PRO A 133 6.44 16.61 14.46
CA PRO A 133 6.05 17.68 15.37
C PRO A 133 5.14 17.16 16.50
N GLY A 134 5.32 17.67 17.72
CA GLY A 134 4.54 17.25 18.89
C GLY A 134 4.93 15.85 19.41
N ASN A 135 4.17 15.35 20.39
CA ASN A 135 4.52 14.13 21.12
C ASN A 135 3.62 12.92 20.81
N LYS A 136 2.70 13.03 19.84
CA LYS A 136 1.67 11.99 19.60
C LYS A 136 2.16 10.75 18.87
N VAL A 137 3.12 10.89 17.96
CA VAL A 137 3.61 9.80 17.09
C VAL A 137 4.93 9.21 17.59
N GLY A 138 5.65 9.93 18.48
CA GLY A 138 7.02 9.56 18.84
C GLY A 138 7.99 9.70 17.65
N PRO A 139 9.27 9.36 17.82
CA PRO A 139 10.23 9.33 16.71
C PRO A 139 9.81 8.32 15.64
N VAL A 140 10.06 8.65 14.38
CA VAL A 140 9.88 7.73 13.24
C VAL A 140 11.21 7.47 12.54
N GLU A 141 11.30 6.31 11.91
CA GLU A 141 12.45 5.91 11.10
C GLU A 141 12.49 6.69 9.80
N PHE A 142 11.37 6.79 9.09
CA PHE A 142 11.30 7.45 7.79
C PHE A 142 10.14 8.43 7.67
N CYS A 143 10.40 9.53 6.99
CA CYS A 143 9.37 10.41 6.48
C CYS A 143 9.74 10.98 5.11
N PHE A 144 8.70 11.25 4.33
CA PHE A 144 8.75 11.69 2.95
C PHE A 144 8.12 13.07 2.84
N LYS A 145 8.81 13.98 2.15
CA LYS A 145 8.36 15.36 1.97
C LYS A 145 8.90 15.97 0.69
N GLY A 146 8.30 17.07 0.26
CA GLY A 146 8.72 17.80 -0.96
C GLY A 146 9.58 19.03 -0.70
N ALA A 147 9.72 19.45 0.57
CA ALA A 147 10.49 20.62 0.97
C ALA A 147 10.78 20.63 2.48
N GLY A 148 11.68 21.52 2.93
CA GLY A 148 11.96 21.78 4.35
C GLY A 148 13.34 21.31 4.82
N GLY A 149 13.55 21.28 6.13
CA GLY A 149 14.84 20.97 6.78
C GLY A 149 15.23 19.48 6.76
N PRO A 150 16.19 19.03 7.58
CA PRO A 150 16.73 17.67 7.49
C PRO A 150 15.90 16.58 8.20
N ASN A 151 14.86 16.94 8.96
CA ASN A 151 14.13 16.02 9.83
C ASN A 151 12.60 16.02 9.57
N CYS A 152 11.88 15.14 10.27
CA CYS A 152 10.43 14.98 10.16
C CYS A 152 9.60 16.07 10.87
N ASN A 153 10.23 17.10 11.44
CA ASN A 153 9.53 18.16 12.17
C ASN A 153 9.03 19.29 11.24
N GLY A 154 9.64 19.45 10.07
CA GLY A 154 9.40 20.58 9.16
C GLY A 154 9.04 20.15 7.72
N GLY A 155 8.07 20.83 7.13
CA GLY A 155 7.42 20.43 5.87
C GLY A 155 7.39 21.51 4.77
N GLY A 156 8.22 22.55 4.87
CA GLY A 156 8.42 23.55 3.81
C GLY A 156 7.13 24.10 3.17
N GLY A 157 7.20 24.52 1.90
CA GLY A 157 6.05 25.01 1.13
C GLY A 157 5.36 23.96 0.24
N ALA A 158 5.92 22.75 0.14
CA ALA A 158 5.37 21.67 -0.68
C ALA A 158 4.27 20.87 0.04
N GLY A 159 3.54 20.06 -0.71
CA GLY A 159 2.55 19.13 -0.18
C GLY A 159 1.23 19.13 -0.94
N VAL A 160 0.27 18.38 -0.39
CA VAL A 160 -1.05 18.16 -0.98
C VAL A 160 -2.06 19.10 -0.34
N SER A 161 -2.50 20.10 -1.10
CA SER A 161 -3.57 21.01 -0.69
C SER A 161 -4.90 20.29 -0.51
N LYS A 162 -5.79 20.86 0.31
CA LYS A 162 -7.16 20.39 0.53
C LYS A 162 -7.86 19.96 -0.77
N GLY A 163 -8.46 18.78 -0.74
CA GLY A 163 -9.27 18.21 -1.81
C GLY A 163 -8.47 17.62 -2.97
N ASN A 164 -7.14 17.72 -2.94
CA ASN A 164 -6.29 17.15 -3.97
C ASN A 164 -5.64 15.85 -3.51
N THR A 165 -5.12 15.11 -4.48
CA THR A 165 -4.30 13.92 -4.31
C THR A 165 -2.92 14.20 -4.88
N GLY A 166 -1.89 13.69 -4.22
CA GLY A 166 -0.53 13.67 -4.77
C GLY A 166 0.08 12.29 -4.66
N THR A 167 0.98 11.97 -5.60
CA THR A 167 1.63 10.67 -5.70
C THR A 167 3.13 10.78 -5.50
N PHE A 168 3.69 9.84 -4.75
CA PHE A 168 5.13 9.66 -4.62
C PHE A 168 5.48 8.17 -4.56
N ASN A 169 6.73 7.86 -4.90
CA ASN A 169 7.16 6.48 -5.11
C ASN A 169 8.41 6.20 -4.25
N PRO A 170 8.23 5.70 -3.01
CA PRO A 170 9.36 5.26 -2.21
C PRO A 170 9.92 3.93 -2.72
N GLU A 171 11.24 3.80 -2.66
CA GLU A 171 11.98 2.57 -2.97
C GLU A 171 12.88 2.22 -1.79
N PHE A 172 12.80 0.95 -1.36
CA PHE A 172 13.57 0.40 -0.26
C PHE A 172 14.57 -0.63 -0.80
N SER A 173 15.87 -0.41 -0.55
CA SER A 173 16.92 -1.33 -0.98
C SER A 173 17.51 -2.10 0.18
N TYR A 174 17.73 -3.39 0.00
CA TYR A 174 18.27 -4.29 1.01
C TYR A 174 19.57 -4.96 0.58
N SER A 175 20.48 -5.21 1.53
CA SER A 175 21.67 -6.04 1.27
C SER A 175 21.31 -7.51 1.05
N THR A 176 20.26 -7.98 1.72
CA THR A 176 19.55 -9.24 1.52
C THR A 176 18.08 -8.96 1.73
N LEU A 177 17.23 -9.27 0.74
CA LEU A 177 15.80 -9.07 0.87
C LEU A 177 15.27 -9.97 2.00
N PRO A 178 14.57 -9.41 3.01
CA PRO A 178 13.97 -10.22 4.06
C PRO A 178 12.84 -11.08 3.49
N ALA A 179 12.33 -12.03 4.28
CA ALA A 179 11.17 -12.83 3.88
C ALA A 179 9.87 -12.01 3.94
N GLU A 180 9.84 -11.00 4.82
CA GLU A 180 8.73 -10.09 5.03
C GLU A 180 9.24 -8.70 5.43
N ILE A 181 8.48 -7.67 5.09
CA ILE A 181 8.67 -6.30 5.61
C ILE A 181 7.37 -5.82 6.23
N THR A 182 7.45 -5.11 7.35
CA THR A 182 6.30 -4.58 8.08
C THR A 182 6.38 -3.06 8.15
N LEU A 183 5.36 -2.38 7.63
CA LEU A 183 5.16 -0.94 7.76
C LEU A 183 4.24 -0.66 8.95
N SER A 184 4.61 0.30 9.79
CA SER A 184 3.85 0.64 11.00
C SER A 184 4.03 2.11 11.39
N ASN A 185 3.38 2.54 12.49
CA ASN A 185 3.53 3.89 13.07
C ASN A 185 3.32 5.03 12.04
N PHE A 186 2.27 4.88 11.23
CA PHE A 186 1.98 5.83 10.16
C PHE A 186 1.59 7.21 10.71
N PHE A 187 2.10 8.26 10.09
CA PHE A 187 1.67 9.62 10.38
C PHE A 187 1.70 10.55 9.17
N VAL A 188 1.01 11.68 9.31
CA VAL A 188 1.12 12.82 8.40
C VAL A 188 1.33 14.12 9.15
N ARG A 189 1.93 15.12 8.51
CA ARG A 189 2.00 16.49 9.04
C ARG A 189 1.08 17.40 8.28
N TYR A 190 0.10 17.96 8.97
CA TYR A 190 -0.75 19.03 8.47
C TYR A 190 -0.10 20.39 8.66
N GLN A 191 -0.19 21.25 7.66
CA GLN A 191 0.27 22.64 7.68
C GLN A 191 -0.82 23.57 7.22
N ASN A 192 -0.71 24.85 7.58
CA ASN A 192 -1.66 25.90 7.27
C ASN A 192 -3.08 25.51 7.70
N VAL A 193 -3.17 24.94 8.91
CA VAL A 193 -4.44 24.52 9.51
C VAL A 193 -5.17 25.72 10.11
N ASP A 194 -5.28 26.79 9.33
CA ASP A 194 -5.86 28.06 9.75
C ASP A 194 -7.35 27.87 10.06
N GLY A 195 -7.82 28.58 11.10
CA GLY A 195 -9.20 28.46 11.57
C GLY A 195 -9.41 27.40 12.65
N THR A 196 -8.36 26.70 13.08
CA THR A 196 -8.37 25.98 14.37
C THR A 196 -7.95 26.94 15.50
N PRO A 197 -8.58 26.89 16.69
CA PRO A 197 -8.21 27.77 17.79
C PRO A 197 -6.89 27.40 18.47
N LEU A 198 -6.26 26.28 18.06
CA LEU A 198 -5.13 25.67 18.76
C LEU A 198 -3.79 25.86 18.04
N GLY A 199 -3.78 26.26 16.77
CA GLY A 199 -2.53 26.47 16.03
C GLY A 199 -2.69 26.37 14.51
N THR A 200 -1.57 26.48 13.80
CA THR A 200 -1.52 26.46 12.31
C THR A 200 -0.88 25.19 11.75
N SER A 201 -0.53 24.24 12.61
CA SER A 201 0.16 22.98 12.28
C SER A 201 -0.42 21.84 13.11
N GLY A 202 -0.48 20.65 12.54
CA GLY A 202 -0.97 19.47 13.23
C GLY A 202 -0.31 18.18 12.77
N VAL A 203 -0.63 17.10 13.45
CA VAL A 203 -0.17 15.74 13.13
C VAL A 203 -1.36 14.82 12.98
N GLY A 204 -1.37 14.03 11.91
CA GLY A 204 -2.29 12.92 11.74
C GLY A 204 -1.68 11.62 12.20
N VAL A 205 -2.40 10.85 13.00
CA VAL A 205 -2.04 9.47 13.34
C VAL A 205 -2.79 8.55 12.39
N GLY A 206 -2.07 7.64 11.75
CA GLY A 206 -2.60 6.73 10.73
C GLY A 206 -3.27 5.52 11.35
N GLN A 207 -4.41 5.14 10.79
CA GLN A 207 -5.22 4.00 11.22
C GLN A 207 -5.48 3.11 10.01
N VAL A 208 -5.22 1.81 10.16
CA VAL A 208 -5.48 0.82 9.12
C VAL A 208 -6.90 0.27 9.30
N PRO A 209 -7.85 0.56 8.38
CA PRO A 209 -9.20 0.02 8.44
C PRO A 209 -9.18 -1.49 8.18
N THR A 210 -10.08 -2.23 8.84
CA THR A 210 -10.20 -3.67 8.59
C THR A 210 -10.88 -3.93 7.24
N PRO A 211 -10.49 -4.97 6.49
CA PRO A 211 -11.13 -5.35 5.22
C PRO A 211 -12.65 -5.48 5.29
N ALA A 212 -13.22 -5.84 6.44
CA ALA A 212 -14.67 -5.90 6.66
C ALA A 212 -15.41 -4.56 6.54
N LEU A 213 -14.70 -3.43 6.53
CA LEU A 213 -15.24 -2.07 6.40
C LEU A 213 -15.06 -1.46 5.01
N LEU A 214 -14.34 -2.14 4.10
CA LEU A 214 -14.07 -1.65 2.74
C LEU A 214 -15.18 -1.85 1.67
N PRO A 215 -16.23 -2.68 1.81
CA PRO A 215 -17.16 -2.89 0.69
C PRO A 215 -18.07 -1.68 0.37
N GLY A 216 -17.87 -0.53 1.01
CA GLY A 216 -18.60 0.72 0.72
C GLY A 216 -17.73 1.94 0.38
N LEU A 217 -16.39 1.86 0.47
CA LEU A 217 -15.50 3.00 0.21
C LEU A 217 -14.77 2.94 -1.14
N ILE A 218 -14.66 1.76 -1.75
CA ILE A 218 -14.13 1.59 -3.12
C ILE A 218 -15.26 1.79 -4.14
N GLY A 219 -15.89 2.95 -4.06
CA GLY A 219 -17.00 3.35 -4.90
C GLY A 219 -16.59 4.40 -5.92
N MET A 220 -15.41 4.30 -6.54
CA MET A 220 -15.04 4.98 -7.79
C MET A 220 -13.61 4.60 -8.19
N GLY A 221 -13.47 3.64 -9.11
CA GLY A 221 -12.36 3.66 -10.06
C GLY A 221 -11.04 2.94 -9.71
N VAL A 222 -11.08 1.65 -9.33
CA VAL A 222 -9.99 0.74 -9.73
C VAL A 222 -10.63 -0.48 -10.36
N ALA A 223 -10.92 -0.38 -11.66
CA ALA A 223 -11.07 -1.56 -12.47
C ALA A 223 -9.67 -2.18 -12.56
N ALA A 224 -9.41 -3.21 -11.74
CA ALA A 224 -8.28 -4.12 -11.91
C ALA A 224 -8.46 -4.86 -13.25
N LEU A 225 -8.16 -4.18 -14.36
CA LEU A 225 -8.04 -4.76 -15.68
C LEU A 225 -6.70 -5.50 -15.72
N ARG A 226 -6.71 -6.77 -15.28
CA ARG A 226 -5.66 -7.73 -15.62
C ARG A 226 -5.61 -7.87 -17.15
N LYS A 227 -4.68 -7.14 -17.79
CA LYS A 227 -4.33 -7.34 -19.20
C LYS A 227 -3.60 -8.68 -19.31
N LYS A 228 -4.33 -9.73 -19.61
CA LYS A 228 -3.78 -11.02 -20.03
C LYS A 228 -3.11 -10.82 -21.39
N GLN A 229 -1.83 -10.49 -21.42
CA GLN A 229 -1.00 -10.75 -22.59
C GLN A 229 -0.70 -12.24 -22.60
N GLY A 230 -1.11 -12.89 -23.68
CA GLY A 230 -0.84 -14.28 -23.97
C GLY A 230 -1.10 -14.51 -25.45
N GLU A 231 0.00 -14.53 -26.20
CA GLU A 231 0.11 -14.94 -27.60
C GLU A 231 -0.74 -16.18 -27.93
N THR A 232 -1.35 -16.18 -29.11
CA THR A 232 -1.03 -17.13 -30.19
C THR A 232 -1.98 -16.91 -31.37
N ALA A 233 -1.40 -16.72 -32.56
CA ALA A 233 -1.95 -17.25 -33.81
C ALA A 233 -0.85 -17.13 -34.89
N GLU A 234 0.09 -18.06 -34.84
CA GLU A 234 0.69 -18.64 -36.04
C GLU A 234 -0.37 -19.59 -36.64
N GLU A 235 -0.95 -19.23 -37.79
CA GLU A 235 -1.24 -20.16 -38.89
C GLU A 235 -1.74 -19.40 -40.14
N ALA A 236 -0.88 -19.33 -41.16
CA ALA A 236 -1.20 -19.56 -42.57
C ALA A 236 0.10 -19.73 -43.36
#